data_AF-A0A6A5KFA6-F1
#
_entry.id   AF-A0A6A5KFA6-F1
#
_cell.length_a   1.000
_cell.length_b   1.000
_cell.length_c   1.000
_cell.angle_alpha   90.00
_cell.angle_beta   90.00
_cell.angle_gamma   90.00
#
_symmetry.space_group_name_H-M   'P 1'
#
loop_
_entity.id
_entity.type
_entity.pdbx_description
1 polymer ?
#
loop_
_entity_poly.entity_id
_entity_poly.type
_entity_poly.pdbx_seq_one_letter_code
_entity_poly.pdbx_strand_id
1 'polypeptide(L)'
;MDYSMVPALSTFDGERTPAARTNHAACAFHGSMAIYGGCDEKGGLVDEKSSLWLFSPERKSWDLLEPTKGDVDTGNIGPGPRQKAQLFAHDKHVLLFGGIDGSGDNASDLWQFDVAARYWTQLPTAPVATFNAALANGQLWLISGSDPMSSQLHHLSISSSSEDRKWESFTFPTNPLAPGPRARHDGALIPISTGWGRNYLIYLLGARNDSPSNSSTTKLEDPNHADEVTQFSDTWALQIPSSDLEAKPSIPLKNAINPAKIKDAIRSALGADTGHLSWAEAVVQVPSDRQLEEEDGKLHPGPRAFFGADVMDKCHSVVFWGGVDAKGERIGDGWVAKFE
;
A
#
# COMPACT_ATOMS: atom_id res chain seq x y z
N MET A 1 15.37 5.28 -23.62
CA MET A 1 14.21 4.43 -23.31
C MET A 1 13.11 4.86 -24.28
N ASP A 2 12.71 3.99 -25.20
CA ASP A 2 11.59 4.28 -26.11
C ASP A 2 10.29 4.00 -25.36
N TYR A 3 9.60 5.06 -24.95
CA TYR A 3 8.28 4.93 -24.34
C TYR A 3 7.29 4.45 -25.40
N SER A 4 6.72 3.27 -25.19
CA SER A 4 5.67 2.74 -26.05
C SER A 4 4.32 3.27 -25.62
N MET A 5 3.67 4.05 -26.48
CA MET A 5 2.31 4.54 -26.23
C MET A 5 1.31 3.47 -26.65
N VAL A 6 0.53 2.97 -25.68
CA VAL A 6 -0.58 2.07 -25.95
C VAL A 6 -1.87 2.89 -26.00
N PRO A 7 -2.62 2.89 -27.11
CA PRO A 7 -3.89 3.62 -27.16
C PRO A 7 -4.87 3.05 -26.14
N ALA A 8 -5.70 3.92 -25.55
CA ALA A 8 -6.80 3.48 -24.70
C ALA A 8 -7.88 2.86 -25.59
N LEU A 9 -7.96 1.53 -25.58
CA LEU A 9 -8.97 0.75 -26.30
C LEU A 9 -9.82 -0.02 -25.30
N SER A 10 -11.12 -0.11 -25.55
CA SER A 10 -12.01 -1.03 -24.82
C SER A 10 -11.90 -2.44 -25.43
N THR A 11 -12.24 -3.46 -24.63
CA THR A 11 -12.28 -4.84 -25.13
C THR A 11 -13.39 -5.08 -26.14
N PHE A 12 -14.53 -4.38 -26.01
CA PHE A 12 -15.67 -4.48 -26.92
C PHE A 12 -15.90 -3.17 -27.68
N ASP A 13 -16.16 -3.28 -28.98
CA ASP A 13 -16.39 -2.12 -29.85
C ASP A 13 -17.56 -1.26 -29.35
N GLY A 14 -17.29 0.04 -29.20
CA GLY A 14 -18.26 1.03 -28.73
C GLY A 14 -18.38 1.17 -27.22
N GLU A 15 -17.66 0.36 -26.43
CA GLU A 15 -17.57 0.56 -24.98
C GLU A 15 -16.64 1.72 -24.60
N ARG A 16 -16.83 2.24 -23.39
CA ARG A 16 -16.05 3.35 -22.84
C ARG A 16 -14.68 2.87 -22.37
N THR A 17 -13.73 3.79 -22.32
CA THR A 17 -12.43 3.64 -21.65
C THR A 17 -12.35 4.60 -20.46
N PRO A 18 -11.47 4.37 -19.47
CA PRO A 18 -11.32 5.30 -18.37
C PRO A 18 -10.90 6.69 -18.88
N ALA A 19 -11.55 7.73 -18.38
CA ALA A 19 -11.12 9.10 -18.61
C ALA A 19 -9.73 9.38 -17.99
N ALA A 20 -9.03 10.38 -18.52
CA ALA A 20 -7.78 10.89 -17.95
C ALA A 20 -8.02 11.34 -16.50
N ARG A 21 -7.14 10.91 -15.59
CA ARG A 21 -7.31 11.11 -14.14
C ARG A 21 -5.99 11.14 -13.39
N THR A 22 -5.98 11.79 -12.23
CA THR A 22 -4.89 11.74 -11.24
C THR A 22 -5.42 11.24 -9.90
N ASN A 23 -4.53 10.91 -8.95
CA ASN A 23 -4.89 10.45 -7.61
C ASN A 23 -5.85 9.24 -7.57
N HIS A 24 -5.86 8.41 -8.61
CA HIS A 24 -6.66 7.18 -8.65
C HIS A 24 -5.96 6.09 -7.83
N ALA A 25 -6.76 5.18 -7.27
CA ALA A 25 -6.24 3.97 -6.64
C ALA A 25 -5.92 2.94 -7.73
N ALA A 26 -4.86 2.16 -7.56
CA ALA A 26 -4.47 1.11 -8.50
C ALA A 26 -3.87 -0.11 -7.80
N CYS A 27 -4.08 -1.32 -8.34
CA CYS A 27 -3.36 -2.52 -7.93
C CYS A 27 -3.28 -3.56 -9.06
N ALA A 28 -2.31 -4.46 -8.98
CA ALA A 28 -2.28 -5.65 -9.84
C ALA A 28 -3.34 -6.66 -9.38
N PHE A 29 -4.13 -7.17 -10.31
CA PHE A 29 -5.23 -8.11 -10.05
C PHE A 29 -5.34 -9.14 -11.19
N HIS A 30 -5.01 -10.41 -10.91
CA HIS A 30 -5.09 -11.54 -11.86
C HIS A 30 -4.51 -11.27 -13.25
N GLY A 31 -3.31 -10.68 -13.31
CA GLY A 31 -2.62 -10.35 -14.56
C GLY A 31 -3.12 -9.07 -15.25
N SER A 32 -4.13 -8.41 -14.69
CA SER A 32 -4.61 -7.08 -15.09
C SER A 32 -4.20 -6.03 -14.07
N MET A 33 -4.33 -4.75 -14.44
CA MET A 33 -4.26 -3.63 -13.51
C MET A 33 -5.68 -3.14 -13.23
N ALA A 34 -6.09 -3.14 -11.97
CA ALA A 34 -7.35 -2.55 -11.54
C ALA A 34 -7.13 -1.08 -11.15
N ILE A 35 -8.05 -0.19 -11.54
CA ILE A 35 -8.07 1.20 -11.06
C ILE A 35 -9.45 1.61 -10.55
N TYR A 36 -9.48 2.53 -9.59
CA TYR A 36 -10.70 3.09 -9.01
C TYR A 36 -10.56 4.58 -8.73
N GLY A 37 -11.62 5.35 -8.99
CA GLY A 37 -11.74 6.74 -8.59
C GLY A 37 -10.69 7.66 -9.23
N GLY A 38 -10.24 8.65 -8.45
CA GLY A 38 -9.35 9.72 -8.88
C GLY A 38 -10.09 11.02 -9.19
N CYS A 39 -9.37 11.99 -9.72
CA CYS A 39 -9.89 13.30 -10.11
C CYS A 39 -9.47 13.68 -11.52
N ASP A 40 -10.30 14.50 -12.18
CA ASP A 40 -10.05 15.07 -13.50
C ASP A 40 -8.99 16.18 -13.46
N GLU A 41 -8.70 16.77 -14.63
CA GLU A 41 -7.71 17.85 -14.77
C GLU A 41 -8.06 19.10 -13.92
N LYS A 42 -9.35 19.32 -13.62
CA LYS A 42 -9.82 20.44 -12.81
C LYS A 42 -9.84 20.11 -11.31
N GLY A 43 -9.44 18.89 -10.94
CA GLY A 43 -9.50 18.39 -9.56
C GLY A 43 -10.89 17.91 -9.12
N GLY A 44 -11.87 17.84 -10.03
CA GLY A 44 -13.18 17.27 -9.74
C GLY A 44 -13.10 15.75 -9.61
N LEU A 45 -13.74 15.17 -8.60
CA LEU A 45 -13.77 13.72 -8.43
C LEU A 45 -14.46 13.05 -9.63
N VAL A 46 -13.86 11.98 -10.13
CA VAL A 46 -14.43 11.17 -11.22
C VAL A 46 -15.53 10.28 -10.64
N ASP A 47 -16.78 10.57 -10.96
CA ASP A 47 -17.93 9.74 -10.57
C ASP A 47 -18.30 8.74 -11.67
N GLU A 48 -17.88 7.50 -11.47
CA GLU A 48 -18.18 6.36 -12.33
C GLU A 48 -19.06 5.33 -11.61
N LYS A 49 -19.95 5.80 -10.70
CA LYS A 49 -20.93 4.95 -9.99
C LYS A 49 -20.30 3.75 -9.27
N SER A 50 -19.15 3.98 -8.64
CA SER A 50 -18.37 2.95 -7.95
C SER A 50 -17.88 1.80 -8.84
N SER A 51 -17.62 2.06 -10.12
CA SER A 51 -17.08 1.06 -11.05
C SER A 51 -15.58 0.86 -10.93
N LEU A 52 -15.11 -0.34 -11.28
CA LEU A 52 -13.69 -0.65 -11.46
C LEU A 52 -13.35 -0.71 -12.95
N TRP A 53 -12.16 -0.25 -13.29
CA TRP A 53 -11.59 -0.47 -14.62
C TRP A 53 -10.47 -1.50 -14.52
N LEU A 54 -10.45 -2.46 -15.43
CA LEU A 54 -9.38 -3.44 -15.56
C LEU A 54 -8.64 -3.26 -16.87
N PHE A 55 -7.34 -2.98 -16.83
CA PHE A 55 -6.49 -3.00 -18.00
C PHE A 55 -5.80 -4.35 -18.11
N SER A 56 -5.94 -5.03 -19.25
CA SER A 56 -5.19 -6.24 -19.57
C SER A 56 -3.93 -5.87 -20.37
N PRO A 57 -2.71 -6.05 -19.83
CA PRO A 57 -1.48 -5.83 -20.58
C PRO A 57 -1.32 -6.76 -21.79
N GLU A 58 -1.88 -7.98 -21.71
CA GLU A 58 -1.86 -8.96 -22.80
C GLU A 58 -2.74 -8.52 -23.97
N ARG A 59 -3.99 -8.11 -23.69
CA ARG A 59 -4.92 -7.63 -24.72
C ARG A 59 -4.71 -6.18 -25.13
N LYS A 60 -4.02 -5.40 -24.28
CA LYS A 60 -3.86 -3.94 -24.39
C LYS A 60 -5.20 -3.21 -24.46
N SER A 61 -6.19 -3.71 -23.70
CA SER A 61 -7.55 -3.19 -23.67
C SER A 61 -8.07 -3.05 -22.24
N TRP A 62 -9.09 -2.20 -22.10
CA TRP A 62 -9.80 -1.94 -20.87
C TRP A 62 -11.14 -2.66 -20.82
N ASP A 63 -11.47 -3.20 -19.64
CA ASP A 63 -12.78 -3.70 -19.27
C ASP A 63 -13.38 -2.80 -18.18
N LEU A 64 -14.69 -2.53 -18.28
CA LEU A 64 -15.46 -1.84 -17.25
C LEU A 64 -16.23 -2.84 -16.39
N LEU A 65 -16.06 -2.78 -15.08
CA LEU A 65 -16.83 -3.56 -14.12
C LEU A 65 -17.75 -2.62 -13.32
N GLU A 66 -18.98 -2.48 -13.80
CA GLU A 66 -20.04 -1.74 -13.11
C GLU A 66 -20.68 -2.63 -12.01
N PRO A 67 -20.93 -2.09 -10.80
CA PRO A 67 -21.72 -2.78 -9.80
C PRO A 67 -23.13 -3.05 -10.33
N THR A 68 -23.61 -4.28 -10.17
CA THR A 68 -24.92 -4.73 -10.68
C THR A 68 -26.05 -4.57 -9.65
N LYS A 69 -25.68 -4.43 -8.38
CA LYS A 69 -26.60 -4.27 -7.24
C LYS A 69 -25.87 -3.61 -6.08
N GLY A 70 -26.63 -3.06 -5.14
CA GLY A 70 -26.10 -2.58 -3.87
C GLY A 70 -25.68 -3.70 -2.94
N ASP A 71 -24.93 -3.31 -1.92
CA ASP A 71 -24.60 -4.14 -0.77
C ASP A 71 -25.87 -4.77 -0.17
N VAL A 72 -25.75 -6.04 0.25
CA VAL A 72 -26.89 -6.85 0.66
C VAL A 72 -27.56 -6.29 1.92
N ASP A 73 -26.77 -5.68 2.81
CA ASP A 73 -27.24 -5.22 4.11
C ASP A 73 -27.73 -3.77 4.07
N THR A 74 -27.01 -2.91 3.35
CA THR A 74 -27.27 -1.45 3.34
C THR A 74 -27.99 -0.96 2.09
N GLY A 75 -27.99 -1.73 1.00
CA GLY A 75 -28.47 -1.29 -0.32
C GLY A 75 -27.57 -0.24 -0.99
N ASN A 76 -26.44 0.14 -0.39
CA ASN A 76 -25.51 1.11 -0.97
C ASN A 76 -24.78 0.49 -2.18
N ILE A 77 -24.75 1.22 -3.30
CA ILE A 77 -24.14 0.76 -4.56
C ILE A 77 -22.61 0.67 -4.47
N GLY A 78 -21.99 1.37 -3.50
CA GLY A 78 -20.58 1.19 -3.19
C GLY A 78 -19.92 2.42 -2.57
N PRO A 79 -18.59 2.50 -2.64
CA PRO A 79 -17.80 3.54 -2.00
C PRO A 79 -18.03 4.97 -2.51
N GLY A 80 -18.64 5.15 -3.68
CA GLY A 80 -18.80 6.48 -4.29
C GLY A 80 -17.50 7.08 -4.83
N PRO A 81 -17.56 8.29 -5.41
CA PRO A 81 -16.40 8.98 -5.95
C PRO A 81 -15.41 9.38 -4.85
N ARG A 82 -14.11 9.12 -5.08
CA ARG A 82 -13.03 9.48 -4.16
C ARG A 82 -11.68 9.52 -4.86
N GLN A 83 -10.71 10.21 -4.26
CA GLN A 83 -9.31 10.25 -4.69
C GLN A 83 -8.37 9.80 -3.56
N LYS A 84 -7.12 9.47 -3.88
CA LYS A 84 -6.10 9.01 -2.92
C LYS A 84 -6.52 7.80 -2.07
N ALA A 85 -7.50 7.03 -2.52
CA ALA A 85 -7.86 5.76 -1.92
C ALA A 85 -6.78 4.71 -2.24
N GLN A 86 -6.79 3.61 -1.48
CA GLN A 86 -5.83 2.51 -1.67
C GLN A 86 -6.56 1.25 -2.13
N LEU A 87 -6.03 0.60 -3.16
CA LEU A 87 -6.62 -0.59 -3.77
C LEU A 87 -5.73 -1.80 -3.49
N PHE A 88 -6.34 -2.93 -3.10
CA PHE A 88 -5.61 -4.17 -2.82
C PHE A 88 -6.31 -5.36 -3.47
N ALA A 89 -5.54 -6.30 -3.99
CA ALA A 89 -6.07 -7.57 -4.48
C ALA A 89 -6.07 -8.62 -3.36
N HIS A 90 -7.19 -9.30 -3.15
CA HIS A 90 -7.29 -10.40 -2.20
C HIS A 90 -8.16 -11.54 -2.77
N ASP A 91 -7.50 -12.63 -3.17
CA ASP A 91 -8.13 -13.78 -3.83
C ASP A 91 -9.01 -13.34 -5.01
N LYS A 92 -10.32 -13.58 -4.95
CA LYS A 92 -11.31 -13.21 -5.98
C LYS A 92 -11.89 -11.80 -5.81
N HIS A 93 -11.36 -11.02 -4.87
CA HIS A 93 -11.90 -9.72 -4.50
C HIS A 93 -10.89 -8.59 -4.70
N VAL A 94 -11.43 -7.38 -4.86
CA VAL A 94 -10.68 -6.14 -4.77
C VAL A 94 -11.12 -5.41 -3.51
N LEU A 95 -10.17 -4.95 -2.70
CA LEU A 95 -10.42 -4.13 -1.53
C LEU A 95 -10.12 -2.67 -1.85
N LEU A 96 -10.97 -1.77 -1.37
CA LEU A 96 -10.77 -0.33 -1.44
C LEU A 96 -10.80 0.24 -0.01
N PHE A 97 -9.73 0.91 0.39
CA PHE A 97 -9.62 1.53 1.71
C PHE A 97 -9.50 3.05 1.59
N GLY A 98 -10.32 3.76 2.39
CA GLY A 98 -10.18 5.19 2.66
C GLY A 98 -10.15 6.08 1.41
N GLY A 99 -9.28 7.08 1.44
CA GLY A 99 -9.21 8.17 0.46
C GLY A 99 -9.93 9.44 0.91
N ILE A 100 -10.09 10.39 0.00
CA ILE A 100 -10.87 11.62 0.20
C ILE A 100 -12.16 11.46 -0.61
N ASP A 101 -13.29 11.36 0.08
CA ASP A 101 -14.58 11.08 -0.55
C ASP A 101 -15.29 12.35 -1.07
N GLY A 102 -16.52 12.19 -1.58
CA GLY A 102 -17.33 13.28 -2.12
C GLY A 102 -17.71 14.39 -1.12
N SER A 103 -17.57 14.15 0.19
CA SER A 103 -17.73 15.18 1.22
C SER A 103 -16.49 16.06 1.38
N GLY A 104 -15.33 15.60 0.90
CA GLY A 104 -14.03 16.24 1.10
C GLY A 104 -13.29 15.76 2.35
N ASP A 105 -13.89 14.87 3.15
CA ASP A 105 -13.27 14.29 4.34
C ASP A 105 -12.41 13.07 4.01
N ASN A 106 -11.41 12.82 4.85
CA ASN A 106 -10.64 11.58 4.81
C ASN A 106 -11.52 10.43 5.32
N ALA A 107 -11.81 9.48 4.44
CA ALA A 107 -12.59 8.31 4.76
C ALA A 107 -11.75 7.23 5.46
N SER A 108 -12.35 6.51 6.40
CA SER A 108 -11.78 5.32 7.06
C SER A 108 -12.58 4.05 6.75
N ASP A 109 -13.50 4.11 5.79
CA ASP A 109 -14.29 2.97 5.36
C ASP A 109 -13.45 1.97 4.54
N LEU A 110 -13.85 0.70 4.62
CA LEU A 110 -13.23 -0.40 3.90
C LEU A 110 -14.31 -1.11 3.10
N TRP A 111 -14.07 -1.29 1.80
CA TRP A 111 -15.01 -1.93 0.89
C TRP A 111 -14.36 -3.13 0.20
N GLN A 112 -15.14 -4.17 -0.02
CA GLN A 112 -14.74 -5.37 -0.75
C GLN A 112 -15.65 -5.57 -1.97
N PHE A 113 -15.08 -5.63 -3.17
CA PHE A 113 -15.78 -5.93 -4.40
C PHE A 113 -15.61 -7.41 -4.75
N ASP A 114 -16.71 -8.16 -4.87
CA ASP A 114 -16.67 -9.49 -5.50
C ASP A 114 -16.74 -9.31 -7.01
N VAL A 115 -15.66 -9.66 -7.71
CA VAL A 115 -15.54 -9.45 -9.15
C VAL A 115 -16.49 -10.33 -9.96
N ALA A 116 -16.78 -11.54 -9.48
CA ALA A 116 -17.70 -12.46 -10.16
C ALA A 116 -19.15 -12.01 -9.99
N ALA A 117 -19.52 -11.61 -8.77
CA ALA A 117 -20.88 -11.18 -8.45
C ALA A 117 -21.15 -9.70 -8.73
N ARG A 118 -20.11 -8.90 -8.96
CA ARG A 118 -20.14 -7.47 -9.29
C ARG A 118 -20.97 -6.65 -8.31
N TYR A 119 -20.64 -6.72 -7.04
CA TYR A 119 -21.19 -5.81 -6.03
C TYR A 119 -20.18 -5.55 -4.92
N TRP A 120 -20.34 -4.41 -4.26
CA TRP A 120 -19.54 -4.02 -3.12
C TRP A 120 -20.20 -4.48 -1.82
N THR A 121 -19.37 -4.88 -0.86
CA THR A 121 -19.77 -5.07 0.54
C THR A 121 -18.89 -4.22 1.43
N GLN A 122 -19.52 -3.47 2.34
CA GLN A 122 -18.79 -2.69 3.32
C GLN A 122 -18.28 -3.63 4.42
N LEU A 123 -16.97 -3.57 4.68
CA LEU A 123 -16.34 -4.24 5.81
C LEU A 123 -16.32 -3.31 7.03
N PRO A 124 -16.01 -3.81 8.23
CA PRO A 124 -15.92 -2.97 9.42
C PRO A 124 -15.05 -1.72 9.17
N THR A 125 -15.60 -0.55 9.42
CA THR A 125 -14.90 0.74 9.29
C THR A 125 -13.67 0.77 10.19
N ALA A 126 -12.56 1.28 9.67
CA ALA A 126 -11.32 1.40 10.42
C ALA A 126 -11.41 2.45 11.53
N PRO A 127 -10.64 2.28 12.62
CA PRO A 127 -10.61 3.25 13.71
C PRO A 127 -9.98 4.59 13.31
N VAL A 128 -9.31 4.65 12.16
CA VAL A 128 -8.56 5.82 11.70
C VAL A 128 -8.64 5.97 10.18
N ALA A 129 -8.70 7.21 9.70
CA ALA A 129 -8.47 7.54 8.31
C ALA A 129 -6.97 7.81 8.09
N THR A 130 -6.34 7.05 7.21
CA THR A 130 -4.89 7.13 6.94
C THR A 130 -4.61 6.76 5.49
N PHE A 131 -3.45 7.18 4.99
CA PHE A 131 -2.93 6.77 3.67
C PHE A 131 -1.83 5.69 3.80
N ASN A 132 -1.54 5.22 5.01
CA ASN A 132 -0.58 4.15 5.26
C ASN A 132 -1.32 2.83 5.46
N ALA A 133 -1.58 2.12 4.36
CA ALA A 133 -2.22 0.81 4.39
C ALA A 133 -1.45 -0.21 3.55
N ALA A 134 -1.42 -1.46 4.02
CA ALA A 134 -0.83 -2.59 3.31
C ALA A 134 -1.64 -3.87 3.56
N LEU A 135 -1.88 -4.65 2.52
CA LEU A 135 -2.47 -5.98 2.64
C LEU A 135 -1.37 -7.04 2.69
N ALA A 136 -1.30 -7.80 3.78
CA ALA A 136 -0.31 -8.87 3.96
C ALA A 136 -0.94 -10.08 4.66
N ASN A 137 -0.72 -11.28 4.12
CA ASN A 137 -1.23 -12.54 4.69
C ASN A 137 -2.73 -12.52 5.02
N GLY A 138 -3.55 -11.97 4.12
CA GLY A 138 -5.00 -11.86 4.34
C GLY A 138 -5.41 -10.88 5.42
N GLN A 139 -4.50 -10.03 5.90
CA GLN A 139 -4.77 -8.98 6.88
C GLN A 139 -4.45 -7.61 6.29
N LEU A 140 -5.36 -6.65 6.48
CA LEU A 140 -5.11 -5.25 6.16
C LEU A 140 -4.46 -4.59 7.37
N TRP A 141 -3.32 -3.96 7.17
CA TRP A 141 -2.53 -3.26 8.18
C TRP A 141 -2.55 -1.77 7.92
N LEU A 142 -2.74 -0.98 8.97
CA LEU A 142 -2.74 0.47 8.92
C LEU A 142 -1.72 1.05 9.91
N ILE A 143 -1.06 2.15 9.53
CA ILE A 143 -0.25 2.94 10.47
C ILE A 143 -0.83 4.34 10.59
N SER A 144 -0.94 4.82 11.82
CA SER A 144 -1.40 6.18 12.12
C SER A 144 -0.57 6.81 13.24
N GLY A 145 -0.64 8.14 13.33
CA GLY A 145 -0.08 8.89 14.45
C GLY A 145 -1.17 9.10 15.49
N SER A 146 -0.88 8.79 16.76
CA SER A 146 -1.77 9.07 17.89
C SER A 146 -1.43 10.38 18.57
N ASP A 147 -0.14 10.66 18.74
CA ASP A 147 0.39 11.89 19.34
C ASP A 147 1.84 12.13 18.87
N PRO A 148 2.51 13.24 19.24
CA PRO A 148 3.87 13.53 18.79
C PRO A 148 4.95 12.51 19.19
N MET A 149 4.66 11.64 20.16
CA MET A 149 5.58 10.69 20.78
C MET A 149 5.17 9.22 20.58
N SER A 150 4.04 8.95 19.91
CA SER A 150 3.55 7.61 19.68
C SER A 150 2.88 7.44 18.31
N SER A 151 2.89 6.21 17.81
CA SER A 151 2.16 5.81 16.61
C SER A 151 1.39 4.53 16.89
N GLN A 152 0.40 4.25 16.06
CA GLN A 152 -0.48 3.10 16.20
C GLN A 152 -0.42 2.22 14.97
N LEU A 153 -0.43 0.92 15.22
CA LEU A 153 -0.62 -0.12 14.24
C LEU A 153 -2.04 -0.66 14.40
N HIS A 154 -2.81 -0.69 13.32
CA HIS A 154 -4.14 -1.31 13.31
C HIS A 154 -4.14 -2.46 12.32
N HIS A 155 -4.88 -3.52 12.61
CA HIS A 155 -5.06 -4.59 11.64
C HIS A 155 -6.45 -5.21 11.66
N LEU A 156 -6.86 -5.74 10.52
CA LEU A 156 -8.10 -6.46 10.32
C LEU A 156 -7.84 -7.71 9.49
N SER A 157 -8.24 -8.87 9.98
CA SER A 157 -8.24 -10.10 9.20
C SER A 157 -9.38 -10.09 8.17
N ILE A 158 -9.01 -10.03 6.89
CA ILE A 158 -9.93 -10.08 5.75
C ILE A 158 -10.38 -11.51 5.48
N SER A 159 -9.52 -12.50 5.75
CA SER A 159 -9.84 -13.91 5.50
C SER A 159 -10.76 -14.53 6.57
N SER A 160 -11.00 -13.85 7.69
CA SER A 160 -11.93 -14.30 8.73
C SER A 160 -13.40 -14.24 8.27
N SER A 161 -14.25 -15.06 8.90
CA SER A 161 -15.72 -14.98 8.86
C SER A 161 -16.19 -13.56 9.16
N SER A 162 -17.28 -13.13 8.53
CA SER A 162 -17.84 -11.78 8.72
C SER A 162 -18.10 -11.43 10.18
N GLU A 163 -18.59 -12.37 10.99
CA GLU A 163 -18.88 -12.17 12.42
C GLU A 163 -17.63 -11.92 13.29
N ASP A 164 -16.47 -12.40 12.83
CA ASP A 164 -15.20 -12.33 13.56
C ASP A 164 -14.30 -11.19 13.08
N ARG A 165 -14.68 -10.47 12.01
CA ARG A 165 -13.89 -9.35 11.49
C ARG A 165 -13.96 -8.17 12.46
N LYS A 166 -12.89 -7.96 13.23
CA LYS A 166 -12.75 -6.84 14.17
C LYS A 166 -11.37 -6.20 14.04
N TRP A 167 -11.34 -4.88 14.12
CA TRP A 167 -10.09 -4.13 14.15
C TRP A 167 -9.39 -4.30 15.48
N GLU A 168 -8.10 -4.63 15.43
CA GLU A 168 -7.20 -4.62 16.58
C GLU A 168 -6.21 -3.48 16.44
N SER A 169 -5.80 -2.88 17.55
CA SER A 169 -4.95 -1.68 17.57
C SER A 169 -3.87 -1.77 18.65
N PHE A 170 -2.65 -1.39 18.29
CA PHE A 170 -1.47 -1.44 19.16
C PHE A 170 -0.74 -0.12 19.08
N THR A 171 -0.53 0.53 20.22
CA THR A 171 0.26 1.76 20.31
C THR A 171 1.72 1.42 20.59
N PHE A 172 2.65 2.07 19.89
CA PHE A 172 4.08 1.99 20.16
C PHE A 172 4.68 3.39 20.30
N PRO A 173 5.61 3.62 21.25
CA PRO A 173 6.31 4.90 21.37
C PRO A 173 7.22 5.13 20.16
N THR A 174 7.65 6.37 19.91
CA THR A 174 8.51 6.76 18.76
C THR A 174 9.78 7.51 19.21
N ASN A 175 10.33 7.15 20.38
CA ASN A 175 11.39 7.88 21.10
C ASN A 175 12.79 7.24 20.89
N PRO A 176 13.89 8.03 20.82
CA PRO A 176 15.30 7.65 20.56
C PRO A 176 15.98 6.48 21.30
N LEU A 177 15.33 5.80 22.26
CA LEU A 177 15.84 4.55 22.84
C LEU A 177 15.17 3.29 22.21
N ALA A 178 14.40 3.54 21.14
CA ALA A 178 13.67 2.70 20.18
C ALA A 178 12.39 2.03 20.69
N PRO A 179 11.23 2.47 20.16
CA PRO A 179 10.72 1.70 19.01
C PRO A 179 10.07 2.60 17.95
N GLY A 180 9.86 2.04 16.76
CA GLY A 180 8.93 2.48 15.72
C GLY A 180 9.08 3.88 15.07
N PRO A 181 8.87 3.97 13.75
CA PRO A 181 8.80 5.26 13.06
C PRO A 181 7.55 6.03 13.51
N ARG A 182 7.69 7.36 13.59
CA ARG A 182 6.49 8.23 13.61
C ARG A 182 5.73 8.07 12.30
N ALA A 183 4.41 8.07 12.38
CA ALA A 183 3.57 8.10 11.19
C ALA A 183 3.89 9.33 10.31
N ARG A 184 3.89 9.06 9.00
CA ARG A 184 4.21 9.95 7.89
C ARG A 184 3.12 9.81 6.83
N HIS A 185 3.12 10.71 5.86
CA HIS A 185 2.28 10.61 4.68
C HIS A 185 3.16 10.56 3.42
N ASP A 186 2.56 10.16 2.30
CA ASP A 186 3.18 10.15 0.97
C ASP A 186 4.54 9.40 0.90
N GLY A 187 4.76 8.46 1.82
CA GLY A 187 5.74 7.38 1.72
C GLY A 187 5.07 6.10 1.21
N ALA A 188 5.68 4.94 1.49
CA ALA A 188 5.06 3.65 1.14
C ALA A 188 5.07 2.68 2.32
N LEU A 189 3.95 1.99 2.55
CA LEU A 189 3.84 0.85 3.45
C LEU A 189 3.64 -0.41 2.59
N ILE A 190 4.64 -1.28 2.55
CA ILE A 190 4.70 -2.35 1.54
C ILE A 190 5.04 -3.69 2.21
N PRO A 191 4.30 -4.77 1.91
CA PRO A 191 4.61 -6.08 2.46
C PRO A 191 5.78 -6.76 1.74
N ILE A 192 6.70 -7.36 2.49
CA ILE A 192 7.73 -8.25 1.96
C ILE A 192 7.75 -9.59 2.70
N SER A 193 8.34 -10.60 2.07
CA SER A 193 8.59 -11.90 2.67
C SER A 193 10.02 -12.34 2.39
N THR A 194 10.62 -13.01 3.36
CA THR A 194 11.93 -13.67 3.20
C THR A 194 11.88 -14.90 2.27
N GLY A 195 10.69 -15.32 1.84
CA GLY A 195 10.47 -16.58 1.12
C GLY A 195 10.48 -17.83 2.00
N TRP A 196 10.93 -17.71 3.25
CA TRP A 196 10.95 -18.77 4.27
C TRP A 196 9.88 -18.55 5.35
N GLY A 197 8.81 -17.83 4.98
CA GLY A 197 7.62 -17.62 5.80
C GLY A 197 7.70 -16.54 6.87
N ARG A 198 8.86 -15.86 6.99
CA ARG A 198 8.95 -14.61 7.76
C ARG A 198 8.46 -13.46 6.90
N ASN A 199 7.61 -12.62 7.46
CA ASN A 199 6.96 -11.51 6.76
C ASN A 199 7.23 -10.19 7.48
N TYR A 200 7.35 -9.13 6.68
CA TYR A 200 7.55 -7.78 7.18
C TYR A 200 6.65 -6.80 6.45
N LEU A 201 6.33 -5.69 7.10
CA LEU A 201 5.90 -4.46 6.43
C LEU A 201 7.09 -3.51 6.40
N ILE A 202 7.42 -3.02 5.22
CA ILE A 202 8.45 -2.01 5.01
C ILE A 202 7.77 -0.66 4.94
N TYR A 203 8.14 0.24 5.85
CA TYR A 203 7.72 1.62 5.87
C TYR A 203 8.82 2.50 5.32
N LEU A 204 8.64 2.93 4.07
CA LEU A 204 9.63 3.61 3.23
C LEU A 204 9.41 5.11 3.25
N LEU A 205 10.44 5.86 3.69
CA LEU A 205 10.60 7.28 3.40
C LEU A 205 9.38 8.10 3.86
N GLY A 206 8.97 9.10 3.07
CA GLY A 206 7.75 9.87 3.27
C GLY A 206 7.98 11.23 3.92
N ALA A 207 6.88 11.89 4.27
CA ALA A 207 6.84 13.27 4.70
C ALA A 207 6.05 13.46 6.01
N ARG A 208 6.33 14.56 6.70
CA ARG A 208 5.53 15.05 7.81
C ARG A 208 5.45 16.58 7.77
N ASN A 209 4.26 17.11 7.96
CA ASN A 209 4.06 18.55 8.11
C ASN A 209 4.64 19.05 9.43
N ASP A 210 5.36 20.18 9.38
CA ASP A 210 5.97 20.79 10.57
C ASP A 210 5.00 21.64 11.39
N SER A 211 3.85 21.99 10.81
CA SER A 211 2.71 22.60 11.52
C SER A 211 1.40 21.87 11.21
N PRO A 212 0.49 21.72 12.18
CA PRO A 212 -0.86 21.24 11.93
C PRO A 212 -1.66 22.37 11.27
N SER A 213 -1.43 22.66 9.99
CA SER A 213 -2.25 23.61 9.26
C SER A 213 -3.61 22.97 8.95
N ASN A 214 -4.66 23.63 9.43
CA ASN A 214 -6.04 23.35 9.04
C ASN A 214 -6.23 23.68 7.54
N SER A 215 -7.01 22.84 6.87
CA SER A 215 -7.50 22.94 5.48
C SER A 215 -6.67 22.22 4.39
N SER A 216 -7.32 21.17 3.89
CA SER A 216 -6.90 20.14 2.95
C SER A 216 -6.98 20.57 1.47
N THR A 217 -6.54 21.79 1.12
CA THR A 217 -6.68 22.31 -0.25
C THR A 217 -5.38 22.72 -0.93
N THR A 218 -4.26 22.83 -0.21
CA THR A 218 -2.95 23.09 -0.81
C THR A 218 -2.30 21.80 -1.28
N LYS A 219 -1.79 21.79 -2.53
CA LYS A 219 -0.99 20.69 -3.05
C LYS A 219 0.36 20.74 -2.33
N LEU A 220 0.58 19.86 -1.35
CA LEU A 220 1.87 19.75 -0.64
C LEU A 220 3.05 19.34 -1.55
N GLU A 221 2.77 18.95 -2.80
CA GLU A 221 3.75 18.77 -3.86
C GLU A 221 4.23 20.10 -4.49
N ASP A 222 3.66 21.25 -4.10
CA ASP A 222 4.03 22.57 -4.62
C ASP A 222 5.38 23.01 -4.01
N PRO A 223 6.40 23.33 -4.83
CA PRO A 223 7.70 23.80 -4.35
C PRO A 223 7.62 24.98 -3.38
N ASN A 224 6.58 25.81 -3.47
CA ASN A 224 6.39 26.96 -2.58
C ASN A 224 6.11 26.58 -1.12
N HIS A 225 5.80 25.31 -0.84
CA HIS A 225 5.53 24.79 0.51
C HIS A 225 6.59 23.77 0.96
N ALA A 226 7.74 23.68 0.27
CA ALA A 226 8.80 22.74 0.62
C ALA A 226 9.33 22.96 2.06
N ASP A 227 9.37 24.21 2.52
CA ASP A 227 9.83 24.57 3.86
C ASP A 227 8.83 24.19 4.98
N GLU A 228 7.60 23.78 4.65
CA GLU A 228 6.56 23.39 5.62
C GLU A 228 6.50 21.87 5.87
N VAL A 229 7.28 21.09 5.12
CA VAL A 229 7.25 19.64 5.10
C VAL A 229 8.64 19.06 5.31
N THR A 230 8.84 18.35 6.42
CA THR A 230 10.05 17.55 6.61
C THR A 230 9.89 16.21 5.88
N GLN A 231 10.78 15.95 4.92
CA GLN A 231 10.89 14.65 4.25
C GLN A 231 11.97 13.77 4.88
N PHE A 232 11.77 12.47 4.79
CA PHE A 232 12.59 11.47 5.45
C PHE A 232 13.22 10.50 4.44
N SER A 233 14.42 10.01 4.78
CA SER A 233 15.20 9.11 3.96
C SER A 233 15.44 7.73 4.57
N ASP A 234 14.98 7.51 5.80
CA ASP A 234 15.07 6.25 6.53
C ASP A 234 13.99 5.27 6.09
N THR A 235 14.23 4.00 6.39
CA THR A 235 13.34 2.88 6.08
C THR A 235 13.20 2.03 7.33
N TRP A 236 11.98 1.58 7.62
CA TRP A 236 11.69 0.76 8.80
C TRP A 236 11.04 -0.55 8.40
N ALA A 237 11.40 -1.63 9.08
CA ALA A 237 10.80 -2.94 8.92
C ALA A 237 10.03 -3.31 10.19
N LEU A 238 8.74 -3.61 10.04
CA LEU A 238 7.91 -4.19 11.08
C LEU A 238 7.76 -5.68 10.82
N GLN A 239 8.16 -6.52 11.77
CA GLN A 239 7.91 -7.94 11.67
C GLN A 239 6.46 -8.27 12.01
N ILE A 240 5.71 -8.76 11.03
CA ILE A 240 4.31 -9.20 11.20
C ILE A 240 4.25 -10.73 11.35
N PRO A 241 3.09 -11.32 11.73
CA PRO A 241 2.96 -12.75 11.89
C PRO A 241 3.51 -13.55 10.69
N SER A 242 4.30 -14.57 11.01
CA SER A 242 4.82 -15.54 10.04
C SER A 242 3.67 -16.28 9.37
N SER A 243 3.79 -16.59 8.07
CA SER A 243 2.73 -17.27 7.32
C SER A 243 2.49 -18.67 7.89
N ASP A 244 1.26 -19.14 7.79
CA ASP A 244 0.91 -20.52 8.10
C ASP A 244 1.60 -21.51 7.16
N LEU A 245 1.63 -22.78 7.55
CA LEU A 245 2.15 -23.87 6.72
C LEU A 245 1.20 -24.07 5.54
N GLU A 246 1.43 -23.39 4.43
CA GLU A 246 0.77 -23.73 3.17
C GLU A 246 1.40 -25.01 2.61
N ALA A 247 0.70 -26.13 2.78
CA ALA A 247 0.98 -27.34 2.02
C ALA A 247 0.60 -27.09 0.55
N LYS A 248 1.50 -26.48 -0.22
CA LYS A 248 1.34 -26.40 -1.68
C LYS A 248 1.28 -27.85 -2.22
N PRO A 249 0.23 -28.24 -2.96
CA PRO A 249 0.01 -29.63 -3.41
C PRO A 249 1.13 -30.18 -4.32
N SER A 250 2.06 -29.33 -4.77
CA SER A 250 3.19 -29.68 -5.63
C SER A 250 4.51 -29.93 -4.90
N ILE A 251 4.57 -29.82 -3.57
CA ILE A 251 5.83 -29.95 -2.80
C ILE A 251 5.76 -31.17 -1.86
N PRO A 252 6.71 -32.14 -1.93
CA PRO A 252 6.76 -33.26 -1.00
C PRO A 252 6.79 -32.77 0.46
N LEU A 253 6.03 -33.42 1.35
CA LEU A 253 5.82 -33.02 2.76
C LEU A 253 7.12 -32.70 3.55
N LYS A 254 8.26 -33.29 3.13
CA LYS A 254 9.60 -33.03 3.70
C LYS A 254 10.20 -31.65 3.37
N ASN A 255 9.67 -30.96 2.36
CA ASN A 255 10.10 -29.62 1.92
C ASN A 255 9.02 -28.54 2.17
N ALA A 256 7.84 -28.92 2.68
CA ALA A 256 6.73 -28.02 3.00
C ALA A 256 6.81 -27.47 4.45
N ILE A 257 7.98 -27.55 5.08
CA ILE A 257 8.19 -27.12 6.46
C ILE A 257 8.66 -25.67 6.41
N ASN A 258 7.78 -24.74 6.78
CA ASN A 258 8.10 -23.32 6.94
C ASN A 258 8.89 -23.13 8.26
N PRO A 259 10.21 -22.88 8.22
CA PRO A 259 11.05 -22.87 9.41
C PRO A 259 10.75 -21.70 10.36
N ALA A 260 10.23 -20.57 9.84
CA ALA A 260 10.02 -19.36 10.61
C ALA A 260 8.95 -19.52 11.70
N LYS A 261 7.77 -20.06 11.34
CA LYS A 261 6.67 -20.26 12.30
C LYS A 261 7.03 -21.29 13.39
N ILE A 262 7.72 -22.36 13.01
CA ILE A 262 8.23 -23.37 13.95
C ILE A 262 9.27 -22.74 14.89
N LYS A 263 10.20 -21.94 14.34
CA LYS A 263 11.19 -21.21 15.13
C LYS A 263 10.53 -20.25 16.12
N ASP A 264 9.48 -19.54 15.72
CA ASP A 264 8.73 -18.64 16.60
C ASP A 264 8.01 -19.41 17.71
N ALA A 265 7.37 -20.54 17.38
CA ALA A 265 6.71 -21.39 18.36
C ALA A 265 7.71 -21.97 19.38
N ILE A 266 8.89 -22.41 18.93
CA ILE A 266 9.97 -22.90 19.82
C ILE A 266 10.48 -21.75 20.70
N ARG A 267 10.79 -20.57 20.12
CA ARG A 267 11.28 -19.42 20.89
C ARG A 267 10.26 -18.98 21.94
N SER A 268 8.98 -18.87 21.55
CA SER A 268 7.88 -18.55 22.47
C SER A 268 7.75 -19.58 23.59
N ALA A 269 7.80 -20.88 23.27
CA ALA A 269 7.76 -21.96 24.27
C ALA A 269 8.96 -21.94 25.23
N LEU A 270 10.12 -21.42 24.77
CA LEU A 270 11.32 -21.23 25.58
C LEU A 270 11.37 -19.85 26.28
N GLY A 271 10.34 -19.00 26.15
CA GLY A 271 10.30 -17.65 26.71
C GLY A 271 11.24 -16.65 26.03
N ALA A 272 11.77 -16.98 24.86
CA ALA A 272 12.64 -16.11 24.08
C ALA A 272 11.83 -15.17 23.17
N ASP A 273 12.32 -13.93 23.00
CA ASP A 273 11.71 -12.96 22.10
C ASP A 273 11.70 -13.48 20.64
N THR A 274 10.56 -13.30 20.00
CA THR A 274 10.27 -13.69 18.61
C THR A 274 10.40 -12.52 17.64
N GLY A 275 10.47 -11.27 18.15
CA GLY A 275 10.37 -10.06 17.35
C GLY A 275 8.96 -9.79 16.82
N HIS A 276 7.92 -10.42 17.37
CA HIS A 276 6.55 -10.22 16.93
C HIS A 276 6.11 -8.76 17.12
N LEU A 277 5.71 -8.10 16.03
CA LEU A 277 5.34 -6.68 15.98
C LEU A 277 6.44 -5.72 16.45
N SER A 278 7.71 -6.14 16.33
CA SER A 278 8.85 -5.27 16.59
C SER A 278 9.27 -4.51 15.34
N TRP A 279 9.60 -3.24 15.51
CA TRP A 279 10.19 -2.39 14.50
C TRP A 279 11.72 -2.45 14.54
N ALA A 280 12.34 -2.42 13.36
CA ALA A 280 13.77 -2.22 13.19
C ALA A 280 14.01 -1.20 12.07
N GLU A 281 14.94 -0.27 12.27
CA GLU A 281 15.41 0.60 11.19
C GLU A 281 16.30 -0.21 10.24
N ALA A 282 16.03 -0.13 8.94
CA ALA A 282 16.82 -0.78 7.92
C ALA A 282 18.11 0.03 7.67
N VAL A 283 19.25 -0.66 7.73
CA VAL A 283 20.55 -0.05 7.46
C VAL A 283 20.90 -0.25 5.99
N VAL A 284 21.15 0.85 5.29
CA VAL A 284 21.60 0.79 3.89
C VAL A 284 23.03 0.27 3.85
N GLN A 285 23.24 -0.83 3.13
CA GLN A 285 24.57 -1.33 2.83
C GLN A 285 25.10 -0.63 1.59
N VAL A 286 26.25 0.02 1.71
CA VAL A 286 26.93 0.67 0.59
C VAL A 286 27.60 -0.41 -0.28
N PRO A 287 27.46 -0.37 -1.62
CA PRO A 287 28.18 -1.28 -2.51
C PRO A 287 29.69 -1.25 -2.29
N SER A 288 30.37 -2.36 -2.58
CA SER A 288 31.84 -2.42 -2.49
C SER A 288 32.51 -1.50 -3.52
N ASP A 289 33.75 -1.09 -3.28
CA ASP A 289 34.52 -0.22 -4.19
C ASP A 289 34.54 -0.71 -5.64
N ARG A 290 34.58 -2.04 -5.86
CA ARG A 290 34.51 -2.64 -7.20
C ARG A 290 33.17 -2.42 -7.91
N GLN A 291 32.07 -2.44 -7.16
CA GLN A 291 30.73 -2.19 -7.72
C GLN A 291 30.53 -0.70 -8.00
N LEU A 292 31.14 0.17 -7.18
CA LEU A 292 31.13 1.63 -7.39
C LEU A 292 31.91 2.06 -8.64
N GLU A 293 32.94 1.31 -9.04
CA GLU A 293 33.67 1.54 -10.29
C GLU A 293 32.89 1.11 -11.56
N GLU A 294 31.93 0.19 -11.41
CA GLU A 294 31.16 -0.39 -12.51
C GLU A 294 29.78 0.26 -12.70
N GLU A 295 29.24 0.93 -11.68
CA GLU A 295 27.88 1.49 -11.68
C GLU A 295 27.89 3.03 -11.53
N ASP A 296 27.44 3.74 -12.57
CA ASP A 296 27.12 5.16 -12.48
C ASP A 296 25.78 5.37 -11.74
N GLY A 297 25.74 6.23 -10.73
CA GLY A 297 24.48 6.55 -10.05
C GLY A 297 24.63 7.22 -8.68
N LYS A 298 23.48 7.51 -8.05
CA LYS A 298 23.43 7.92 -6.64
C LYS A 298 23.53 6.68 -5.76
N LEU A 299 24.16 6.80 -4.59
CA LEU A 299 24.24 5.71 -3.59
C LEU A 299 23.05 5.63 -2.65
N HIS A 300 22.23 6.69 -2.61
CA HIS A 300 21.07 6.79 -1.73
C HIS A 300 19.96 7.60 -2.40
N PRO A 301 18.67 7.24 -2.22
CA PRO A 301 17.54 7.98 -2.78
C PRO A 301 17.36 9.40 -2.24
N GLY A 302 17.98 9.70 -1.09
CA GLY A 302 17.79 10.91 -0.31
C GLY A 302 16.40 10.97 0.34
N PRO A 303 16.07 12.06 1.06
CA PRO A 303 14.71 12.29 1.54
C PRO A 303 13.74 12.45 0.37
N ARG A 304 12.59 11.76 0.43
CA ARG A 304 11.65 11.68 -0.69
C ARG A 304 10.23 11.37 -0.22
N ALA A 305 9.25 11.96 -0.90
CA ALA A 305 7.82 11.66 -0.76
C ALA A 305 7.09 11.69 -2.12
N PHE A 306 5.80 11.37 -2.14
CA PHE A 306 4.90 11.42 -3.32
C PHE A 306 5.33 10.53 -4.48
N PHE A 307 6.00 9.41 -4.18
CA PHE A 307 6.51 8.47 -5.16
C PHE A 307 5.58 7.25 -5.31
N GLY A 308 5.64 6.59 -6.46
CA GLY A 308 5.02 5.28 -6.65
C GLY A 308 5.96 4.18 -6.16
N ALA A 309 5.44 3.17 -5.48
CA ALA A 309 6.22 2.03 -5.03
C ALA A 309 5.40 0.74 -5.03
N ASP A 310 6.05 -0.38 -5.31
CA ASP A 310 5.44 -1.70 -5.24
C ASP A 310 6.49 -2.80 -5.03
N VAL A 311 6.03 -3.97 -4.61
CA VAL A 311 6.85 -5.16 -4.42
C VAL A 311 7.23 -5.75 -5.78
N MET A 312 8.48 -6.16 -5.95
CA MET A 312 8.93 -6.92 -7.11
C MET A 312 8.64 -8.43 -6.96
N ASP A 313 8.86 -9.19 -8.03
CA ASP A 313 8.68 -10.65 -8.02
C ASP A 313 9.43 -11.31 -6.84
N LYS A 314 8.85 -12.40 -6.30
CA LYS A 314 9.30 -13.13 -5.09
C LYS A 314 9.20 -12.40 -3.75
N CYS A 315 8.65 -11.20 -3.72
CA CYS A 315 8.36 -10.45 -2.50
C CYS A 315 9.56 -10.08 -1.61
N HIS A 316 10.78 -10.07 -2.16
CA HIS A 316 12.02 -9.78 -1.41
C HIS A 316 12.67 -8.44 -1.76
N SER A 317 12.09 -7.70 -2.69
CA SER A 317 12.62 -6.43 -3.17
C SER A 317 11.47 -5.49 -3.47
N VAL A 318 11.73 -4.20 -3.30
CA VAL A 318 10.74 -3.14 -3.54
C VAL A 318 11.31 -2.21 -4.61
N VAL A 319 10.49 -1.88 -5.59
CA VAL A 319 10.78 -0.82 -6.55
C VAL A 319 10.05 0.44 -6.14
N PHE A 320 10.70 1.59 -6.27
CA PHE A 320 10.04 2.89 -6.13
C PHE A 320 10.57 3.88 -7.16
N TRP A 321 9.69 4.77 -7.64
CA TRP A 321 9.97 5.65 -8.77
C TRP A 321 9.40 7.05 -8.56
N GLY A 322 10.21 8.04 -8.91
CA GLY A 322 9.81 9.44 -8.98
C GLY A 322 9.56 10.06 -7.61
N GLY A 323 8.58 10.94 -7.53
CA GLY A 323 8.24 11.71 -6.33
C GLY A 323 8.85 13.10 -6.31
N VAL A 324 9.01 13.62 -5.11
CA VAL A 324 9.52 14.96 -4.81
C VAL A 324 10.64 14.84 -3.79
N ASP A 325 11.72 15.60 -3.96
CA ASP A 325 12.82 15.65 -3.00
C ASP A 325 12.60 16.69 -1.89
N ALA A 326 13.53 16.79 -0.94
CA ALA A 326 13.48 17.74 0.19
C ALA A 326 13.40 19.23 -0.21
N LYS A 327 13.68 19.59 -1.47
CA LYS A 327 13.58 20.97 -1.97
C LYS A 327 12.24 21.25 -2.66
N GLY A 328 11.34 20.27 -2.73
CA GLY A 328 10.12 20.37 -3.52
C GLY A 328 10.32 20.12 -5.01
N GLU A 329 11.50 19.62 -5.44
CA GLU A 329 11.78 19.38 -6.85
C GLU A 329 11.26 17.99 -7.28
N ARG A 330 10.55 17.93 -8.42
CA ARG A 330 10.12 16.65 -9.01
C ARG A 330 11.33 15.89 -9.51
N ILE A 331 11.44 14.63 -9.10
CA ILE A 331 12.50 13.72 -9.51
C ILE A 331 11.91 12.57 -10.33
N GLY A 332 12.69 12.08 -11.29
CA GLY A 332 12.27 11.04 -12.24
C GLY A 332 13.14 9.78 -12.20
N ASP A 333 13.99 9.65 -11.17
CA ASP A 333 14.82 8.46 -10.95
C ASP A 333 14.01 7.31 -10.32
N GLY A 334 14.52 6.09 -10.49
CA GLY A 334 13.95 4.87 -9.94
C GLY A 334 14.97 4.10 -9.12
N TRP A 335 14.48 3.36 -8.13
CA TRP A 335 15.29 2.64 -7.16
C TRP A 335 14.74 1.24 -6.94
N VAL A 336 15.65 0.29 -6.71
CA VAL A 336 15.31 -1.08 -6.27
C VAL A 336 15.99 -1.31 -4.93
N ALA A 337 15.20 -1.44 -3.87
CA ALA A 337 15.67 -1.83 -2.54
C ALA A 337 15.56 -3.35 -2.38
N LYS A 338 16.69 -3.99 -2.08
CA LYS A 338 16.75 -5.43 -1.77
C LYS A 338 16.90 -5.60 -0.27
N PHE A 339 16.11 -6.51 0.31
CA PHE A 339 16.15 -6.81 1.74
C PHE A 339 16.77 -8.19 1.95
N GLU A 340 17.85 -8.24 2.73
CA GLU A 340 18.62 -9.45 3.07
C GLU A 340 18.53 -9.80 4.56
#